data_AF-A0A2P5N1F6-F1
#
_entry.id   AF-A0A2P5N1F6-F1
#
_cell.length_a   1.000
_cell.length_b   1.000
_cell.length_c   1.000
_cell.angle_alpha   90.00
_cell.angle_beta   90.00
_cell.angle_gamma   90.00
#
_symmetry.space_group_name_H-M   'P 1'
#
loop_
_entity.id
_entity.type
_entity.pdbx_description
1 polymer ?
#
loop_
_entity_poly.entity_id
_entity_poly.type
_entity_poly.pdbx_seq_one_letter_code
_entity_poly.pdbx_strand_id
1 'polypeptide(L)'
;MMQTAKAGVSFRETMSGSVSLNTSQPPQTATLSMHAGIRINDIRAFVADPRHQGELSGSIDYPPLGSALPSESGVFGLFTPSGDPKMVYMVYELGFRHQGQAFYLAGKKHVRCGTLWNLWSETTTLYVTLHSGSDASGPAIGQGILRLGILALLKMALTLRATNAGSMGGGIAAVACFLGFFAKELVRTYILQKPLPSAS
;
A
#
# COMPACT_ATOMS: atom_id res chain seq x y z
N MET A 1 -25.71 -3.94 -17.82
CA MET A 1 -25.60 -5.11 -16.92
C MET A 1 -25.15 -4.59 -15.55
N MET A 2 -25.99 -4.72 -14.52
CA MET A 2 -25.58 -4.40 -13.15
C MET A 2 -24.75 -5.59 -12.62
N GLN A 3 -23.44 -5.42 -12.45
CA GLN A 3 -22.65 -6.38 -11.68
C GLN A 3 -23.21 -6.38 -10.25
N THR A 4 -23.61 -7.56 -9.76
CA THR A 4 -23.96 -7.72 -8.35
C THR A 4 -22.74 -7.34 -7.52
N ALA A 5 -22.87 -6.25 -6.75
CA ALA A 5 -21.77 -5.76 -5.92
C ALA A 5 -21.37 -6.86 -4.92
N LYS A 6 -20.11 -7.28 -4.97
CA LYS A 6 -19.57 -8.31 -4.07
C LYS A 6 -19.05 -7.66 -2.80
N ALA A 7 -19.08 -8.40 -1.70
CA ALA A 7 -18.62 -7.90 -0.42
C ALA A 7 -17.09 -7.69 -0.44
N GLY A 8 -16.68 -6.53 0.05
CA GLY A 8 -15.30 -6.07 0.06
C GLY A 8 -14.94 -5.40 1.38
N VAL A 9 -13.77 -4.78 1.44
CA VAL A 9 -13.33 -3.98 2.58
C VAL A 9 -12.68 -2.68 2.12
N SER A 10 -12.74 -1.68 2.98
CA SER A 10 -12.00 -0.43 2.80
C SER A 10 -11.40 0.03 4.12
N PHE A 11 -10.25 0.67 4.06
CA PHE A 11 -9.59 1.32 5.20
C PHE A 11 -8.77 2.51 4.72
N ARG A 12 -8.38 3.37 5.65
CA ARG A 12 -7.58 4.56 5.39
C ARG A 12 -6.33 4.58 6.24
N GLU A 13 -5.24 5.04 5.66
CA GLU A 13 -3.98 5.24 6.35
C GLU A 13 -3.28 6.52 5.91
N THR A 14 -2.32 6.97 6.70
CA THR A 14 -1.47 8.10 6.35
C THR A 14 -0.05 7.77 6.76
N MET A 15 0.88 7.90 5.81
CA MET A 15 2.30 7.69 6.03
C MET A 15 3.04 8.96 5.65
N SER A 16 4.06 9.31 6.44
CA SER A 16 4.86 10.50 6.19
C SER A 16 6.34 10.22 6.43
N GLY A 17 7.21 10.94 5.73
CA GLY A 17 8.64 10.88 5.96
C GLY A 17 9.44 11.70 4.97
N SER A 18 10.76 11.68 5.11
CA SER A 18 11.65 12.49 4.29
C SER A 18 11.83 11.89 2.89
N VAL A 19 11.66 12.73 1.88
CA VAL A 19 11.94 12.42 0.47
C VAL A 19 12.85 13.50 -0.10
N SER A 20 13.96 13.08 -0.71
CA SER A 20 14.95 13.96 -1.32
C SER A 20 14.77 13.97 -2.84
N LEU A 21 14.68 15.17 -3.43
CA LEU A 21 14.74 15.35 -4.88
C LEU A 21 16.19 15.32 -5.34
N ASN A 22 16.47 14.45 -6.31
CA ASN A 22 17.79 14.27 -6.89
C ASN A 22 18.08 15.28 -8.01
N THR A 23 17.10 16.08 -8.40
CA THR A 23 17.18 17.06 -9.50
C THR A 23 17.77 18.40 -9.09
N SER A 24 18.02 18.63 -7.79
CA SER A 24 18.53 19.90 -7.23
C SER A 24 19.92 19.69 -6.60
N GLN A 25 20.81 20.69 -6.70
CA GLN A 25 22.10 20.70 -5.97
C GLN A 25 22.16 21.90 -5.00
N PRO A 26 22.27 21.67 -3.67
CA PRO A 26 22.22 20.37 -2.97
C PRO A 26 20.83 19.70 -3.06
N PRO A 27 20.72 18.39 -2.81
CA PRO A 27 19.44 17.68 -2.83
C PRO A 27 18.43 18.34 -1.90
N GLN A 28 17.27 18.70 -2.46
CA GLN A 28 16.20 19.30 -1.67
C GLN A 28 15.44 18.19 -0.93
N THR A 29 15.54 18.16 0.39
CA THR A 29 14.83 17.19 1.23
C THR A 29 13.62 17.86 1.87
N ALA A 30 12.46 17.24 1.72
CA ALA A 30 11.22 17.71 2.34
C ALA A 30 10.39 16.52 2.84
N THR A 31 9.48 16.78 3.77
CA THR A 31 8.52 15.78 4.23
C THR A 31 7.46 15.54 3.15
N LEU A 32 7.30 14.29 2.73
CA LEU A 32 6.18 13.82 1.92
C LEU A 32 5.18 13.12 2.84
N SER A 33 3.90 13.46 2.71
CA SER A 33 2.79 12.72 3.33
C SER A 33 1.89 12.13 2.26
N MET A 34 1.55 10.86 2.40
CA MET A 34 0.60 10.16 1.56
C MET A 34 -0.63 9.81 2.40
N HIS A 35 -1.79 10.31 1.98
CA HIS A 35 -3.09 10.01 2.57
C HIS A 35 -3.80 8.99 1.70
N ALA A 36 -3.79 7.72 2.09
CA ALA A 36 -4.29 6.62 1.27
C ALA A 36 -5.66 6.12 1.77
N GLY A 37 -6.58 5.91 0.83
CA GLY A 37 -7.79 5.12 0.97
C GLY A 37 -7.67 3.86 0.12
N ILE A 38 -7.67 2.71 0.79
CA ILE A 38 -7.55 1.40 0.17
C ILE A 38 -8.94 0.80 0.03
N ARG A 39 -9.22 0.21 -1.12
CA ARG A 39 -10.47 -0.48 -1.40
C ARG A 39 -10.22 -1.84 -2.06
N ILE A 40 -10.82 -2.87 -1.48
CA ILE A 40 -10.87 -4.23 -2.01
C ILE A 40 -12.32 -4.53 -2.35
N ASN A 41 -12.63 -4.70 -3.63
CA ASN A 41 -14.02 -4.81 -4.10
C ASN A 41 -14.64 -6.18 -3.88
N ASP A 42 -13.85 -7.24 -3.99
CA ASP A 42 -14.27 -8.62 -3.77
C ASP A 42 -13.21 -9.29 -2.90
N ILE A 43 -13.51 -9.44 -1.61
CA ILE A 43 -12.55 -10.00 -0.65
C ILE A 43 -12.21 -11.46 -0.98
N ARG A 44 -13.13 -12.21 -1.59
CA ARG A 44 -12.88 -13.61 -1.95
C ARG A 44 -11.93 -13.70 -3.14
N ALA A 45 -12.16 -12.89 -4.17
CA ALA A 45 -11.24 -12.82 -5.30
C ALA A 45 -9.86 -12.32 -4.88
N PHE A 46 -9.82 -11.32 -4.00
CA PHE A 46 -8.56 -10.78 -3.46
C PHE A 46 -7.72 -11.85 -2.77
N VAL A 47 -8.32 -12.69 -1.91
CA VAL A 47 -7.61 -13.76 -1.20
C VAL A 47 -7.20 -14.91 -2.13
N ALA A 48 -7.94 -15.12 -3.22
CA ALA A 48 -7.66 -16.19 -4.18
C ALA A 48 -6.58 -15.82 -5.21
N ASP A 49 -6.42 -14.53 -5.54
CA ASP A 49 -5.41 -14.05 -6.48
C ASP A 49 -4.03 -13.95 -5.79
N PRO A 50 -2.98 -14.64 -6.27
CA PRO A 50 -1.63 -14.56 -5.71
C PRO A 50 -1.02 -13.15 -5.65
N ARG A 51 -1.55 -12.21 -6.45
CA ARG A 51 -1.11 -10.81 -6.44
C ARG A 51 -1.84 -9.97 -5.41
N HIS A 52 -2.95 -10.44 -4.83
CA HIS A 52 -3.70 -9.76 -3.76
C HIS A 52 -3.83 -8.24 -4.02
N GLN A 53 -4.28 -7.88 -5.23
CA GLN A 53 -4.35 -6.49 -5.67
C GLN A 53 -5.68 -5.85 -5.27
N GLY A 54 -5.58 -4.62 -4.76
CA GLY A 54 -6.69 -3.72 -4.50
C GLY A 54 -6.44 -2.35 -5.10
N GLU A 55 -7.39 -1.45 -4.89
CA GLU A 55 -7.30 -0.09 -5.36
C GLU A 55 -6.75 0.81 -4.25
N LEU A 56 -5.87 1.73 -4.65
CA LEU A 56 -5.41 2.81 -3.80
C LEU A 56 -5.89 4.13 -4.42
N SER A 57 -6.48 4.97 -3.59
CA SER A 57 -6.86 6.35 -3.94
C SER A 57 -6.40 7.27 -2.82
N GLY A 58 -6.24 8.57 -3.08
CA GLY A 58 -5.78 9.44 -2.02
C GLY A 58 -5.27 10.79 -2.48
N SER A 59 -4.44 11.38 -1.62
CA SER A 59 -3.73 12.62 -1.92
C SER A 59 -2.30 12.59 -1.39
N ILE A 60 -1.46 13.41 -1.99
CA ILE A 60 -0.06 13.61 -1.60
C ILE A 60 0.13 15.07 -1.18
N ASP A 61 0.80 15.25 -0.05
CA ASP A 61 1.36 16.52 0.39
C ASP A 61 2.88 16.43 0.29
N TYR A 62 3.47 17.21 -0.61
CA TYR A 62 4.90 17.28 -0.77
C TYR A 62 5.31 18.71 -1.15
N PRO A 63 5.82 19.53 -0.22
CA PRO A 63 6.04 20.96 -0.45
C PRO A 63 6.74 21.34 -1.76
N PRO A 64 7.74 20.57 -2.26
CA PRO A 64 8.33 20.85 -3.57
C PRO A 64 7.38 20.77 -4.78
N LEU A 65 6.27 20.02 -4.66
CA LEU A 65 5.23 19.85 -5.67
C LEU A 65 3.85 20.36 -5.22
N GLY A 66 3.71 20.84 -3.98
CA GLY A 66 2.46 21.37 -3.44
C GLY A 66 1.78 20.48 -2.40
N SER A 67 0.54 20.82 -2.06
CA SER A 67 -0.28 20.15 -1.05
C SER A 67 -1.59 19.64 -1.66
N ALA A 68 -2.18 18.63 -1.01
CA ALA A 68 -3.44 17.99 -1.38
C ALA A 68 -3.53 17.57 -2.86
N LEU A 69 -2.42 17.09 -3.43
CA LEU A 69 -2.35 16.64 -4.82
C LEU A 69 -3.17 15.34 -4.96
N PRO A 70 -4.30 15.34 -5.70
CA PRO A 70 -5.15 14.17 -5.79
C PRO A 70 -4.51 13.07 -6.65
N SER A 71 -4.72 11.82 -6.27
CA SER A 71 -4.37 10.68 -7.10
C SER A 71 -5.26 10.59 -8.34
N GLU A 72 -4.68 10.36 -9.51
CA GLU A 72 -5.39 10.01 -10.75
C GLU A 72 -5.45 8.49 -10.96
N SER A 73 -4.50 7.76 -10.38
CA SER A 73 -4.47 6.30 -10.37
C SER A 73 -3.78 5.81 -9.09
N GLY A 74 -4.06 4.56 -8.71
CA GLY A 74 -3.33 3.96 -7.61
C GLY A 74 -3.49 2.45 -7.52
N VAL A 75 -2.43 1.83 -7.02
CA VAL A 75 -2.32 0.38 -6.90
C VAL A 75 -2.01 0.05 -5.44
N PHE A 76 -2.80 -0.86 -4.88
CA PHE A 76 -2.50 -1.50 -3.62
C PHE A 76 -2.24 -2.98 -3.85
N GLY A 77 -1.22 -3.53 -3.18
CA GLY A 77 -0.93 -4.96 -3.22
C GLY A 77 -0.47 -5.44 -1.86
N LEU A 78 -0.91 -6.63 -1.45
CA LEU A 78 -0.58 -7.15 -0.11
C LEU A 78 0.13 -8.50 -0.23
N PHE A 79 1.33 -8.62 0.34
CA PHE A 79 2.16 -9.84 0.24
C PHE A 79 2.39 -10.30 -1.22
N THR A 80 2.57 -9.35 -2.14
CA THR A 80 2.89 -9.62 -3.54
C THR A 80 4.28 -10.26 -3.70
N PRO A 81 4.49 -11.11 -4.72
CA PRO A 81 5.81 -11.68 -5.00
C PRO A 81 6.88 -10.60 -5.26
N SER A 82 8.03 -10.73 -4.61
CA SER A 82 9.18 -9.83 -4.82
C SER A 82 10.18 -10.31 -5.88
N GLY A 83 10.08 -11.59 -6.26
CA GLY A 83 11.13 -12.32 -7.00
C GLY A 83 12.14 -13.03 -6.08
N ASP A 84 12.27 -12.63 -4.82
CA ASP A 84 13.00 -13.36 -3.78
C ASP A 84 12.02 -14.25 -2.98
N PRO A 85 12.25 -15.57 -2.89
CA PRO A 85 11.37 -16.47 -2.14
C PRO A 85 11.25 -16.14 -0.65
N LYS A 86 12.20 -15.41 -0.06
CA LYS A 86 12.18 -15.00 1.35
C LYS A 86 11.62 -13.60 1.55
N MET A 87 11.13 -12.93 0.51
CA MET A 87 10.60 -11.59 0.62
C MET A 87 9.31 -11.43 -0.16
N VAL A 88 8.40 -10.65 0.41
CA VAL A 88 7.16 -10.24 -0.24
C VAL A 88 7.00 -8.73 -0.07
N TYR A 89 6.29 -8.11 -1.01
CA TYR A 89 6.05 -6.68 -0.98
C TYR A 89 4.63 -6.37 -0.55
N MET A 90 4.47 -5.33 0.26
CA MET A 90 3.21 -4.58 0.32
C MET A 90 3.39 -3.34 -0.55
N VAL A 91 2.61 -3.25 -1.62
CA VAL A 91 2.74 -2.25 -2.69
C VAL A 91 1.73 -1.12 -2.47
N TYR A 92 2.21 0.11 -2.57
CA TYR A 92 1.45 1.35 -2.42
C TYR A 92 1.93 2.33 -3.47
N GLU A 93 1.21 2.43 -4.58
CA GLU A 93 1.62 3.25 -5.70
C GLU A 93 0.53 4.24 -6.07
N LEU A 94 0.94 5.47 -6.42
CA LEU A 94 0.04 6.57 -6.77
C LEU A 94 0.56 7.33 -7.98
N GLY A 95 -0.28 7.47 -9.00
CA GLY A 95 -0.10 8.45 -10.07
C GLY A 95 -0.83 9.75 -9.72
N PHE A 96 -0.19 10.89 -9.94
CA PHE A 96 -0.78 12.22 -9.71
C PHE A 96 -0.21 13.24 -10.71
N ARG A 97 -0.82 14.43 -10.78
CA ARG A 97 -0.34 15.53 -11.62
C ARG A 97 -0.03 16.77 -10.82
N HIS A 98 0.97 17.51 -11.31
CA HIS A 98 1.27 18.85 -10.85
C HIS A 98 1.61 19.72 -12.06
N GLN A 99 0.94 20.87 -12.20
CA GLN A 99 1.15 21.83 -13.31
C GLN A 99 1.16 21.20 -14.71
N GLY A 100 0.27 20.23 -14.95
CA GLY A 100 0.17 19.54 -16.24
C GLY A 100 1.21 18.44 -16.47
N GLN A 101 2.17 18.24 -15.56
CA GLN A 101 3.13 17.14 -15.62
C GLN A 101 2.66 15.95 -14.77
N ALA A 102 2.87 14.73 -15.27
CA ALA A 102 2.57 13.49 -14.56
C ALA A 102 3.72 13.07 -13.65
N PHE A 103 3.37 12.56 -12.48
CA PHE A 103 4.29 12.01 -11.49
C PHE A 103 3.75 10.68 -10.97
N TYR A 104 4.67 9.80 -10.58
CA TYR A 104 4.34 8.50 -10.03
C TYR A 104 5.14 8.23 -8.77
N LEU A 105 4.45 8.04 -7.65
CA LEU A 105 5.05 7.64 -6.37
C LEU A 105 4.95 6.12 -6.26
N ALA A 106 6.07 5.43 -6.44
CA ALA A 106 6.17 3.99 -6.27
C ALA A 106 6.63 3.65 -4.86
N GLY A 107 5.74 3.06 -4.05
CA GLY A 107 6.02 2.70 -2.65
C GLY A 107 5.94 1.20 -2.40
N LYS A 108 6.92 0.65 -1.67
CA LYS A 108 6.93 -0.77 -1.27
C LYS A 108 7.42 -0.94 0.16
N LYS A 109 6.70 -1.78 0.92
CA LYS A 109 7.18 -2.31 2.21
C LYS A 109 7.87 -3.64 1.95
N HIS A 110 9.04 -3.84 2.52
CA HIS A 110 9.80 -5.07 2.42
C HIS A 110 9.46 -5.97 3.61
N VAL A 111 8.72 -7.05 3.36
CA VAL A 111 8.34 -8.02 4.39
C VAL A 111 9.21 -9.25 4.19
N ARG A 112 10.18 -9.47 5.07
CA ARG A 112 11.14 -10.57 4.95
C ARG A 112 10.75 -11.71 5.88
N CYS A 113 10.93 -12.94 5.40
CA CYS A 113 10.87 -14.11 6.27
C CYS A 113 11.95 -13.97 7.34
N GLY A 114 11.54 -13.91 8.61
CA GLY A 114 12.46 -13.61 9.69
C GLY A 114 11.77 -13.53 11.05
N THR A 115 12.49 -13.02 12.03
CA THR A 115 12.05 -12.96 13.42
C THR A 115 10.92 -11.94 13.61
N LEU A 116 10.01 -12.22 14.54
CA LEU A 116 8.89 -11.33 14.92
C LEU A 116 9.34 -9.91 15.33
N TRP A 117 10.61 -9.70 15.70
CA TRP A 117 11.13 -8.36 15.98
C TRP A 117 11.16 -7.43 14.77
N ASN A 118 11.33 -7.97 13.57
CA ASN A 118 11.34 -7.15 12.35
C ASN A 118 9.94 -6.83 11.85
N LEU A 119 8.92 -7.60 12.25
CA LEU A 119 7.52 -7.43 11.84
C LEU A 119 7.06 -5.97 11.94
N TRP A 120 7.33 -5.33 13.08
CA TRP A 120 6.86 -3.97 13.31
C TRP A 120 7.53 -2.97 12.38
N SER A 121 8.87 -3.03 12.26
CA SER A 121 9.61 -2.11 11.40
C SER A 121 9.25 -2.32 9.92
N GLU A 122 9.12 -3.57 9.49
CA GLU A 122 8.82 -3.92 8.10
C GLU A 122 7.38 -3.56 7.69
N THR A 123 6.41 -3.69 8.60
CA THR A 123 5.01 -3.32 8.31
C THR A 123 4.74 -1.81 8.38
N THR A 124 5.64 -1.04 9.01
CA THR A 124 5.51 0.41 9.18
C THR A 124 6.44 1.23 8.31
N THR A 125 7.38 0.62 7.60
CA THR A 125 8.37 1.31 6.76
C THR A 125 8.03 1.14 5.27
N LEU A 126 7.74 2.25 4.60
CA LEU A 126 7.49 2.29 3.16
C LEU A 126 8.66 2.97 2.46
N TYR A 127 9.38 2.22 1.63
CA TYR A 127 10.41 2.77 0.75
C TYR A 127 9.74 3.33 -0.49
N VAL A 128 10.03 4.59 -0.83
CA VAL A 128 9.42 5.23 -1.99
C VAL A 128 10.46 5.72 -2.98
N THR A 129 10.09 5.64 -4.25
CA THR A 129 10.74 6.33 -5.36
C THR A 129 9.69 7.20 -6.05
N LEU A 130 10.02 8.47 -6.23
CA LEU A 130 9.22 9.40 -7.02
C LEU A 130 9.77 9.44 -8.43
N HIS A 131 8.91 9.21 -9.41
CA HIS A 131 9.24 9.20 -10.83
C HIS A 131 8.57 10.36 -11.54
N SER A 132 9.22 10.89 -12.58
CA SER A 132 8.55 11.71 -13.59
C SER A 132 7.90 10.80 -14.63
N GLY A 133 6.62 11.00 -14.91
CA GLY A 133 5.84 10.14 -15.81
C GLY A 133 4.62 9.50 -15.13
N SER A 134 3.97 8.61 -15.85
CA SER A 134 2.71 7.97 -15.44
C SER A 134 2.88 6.68 -14.63
N ASP A 135 4.10 6.14 -14.55
CA ASP A 135 4.39 4.86 -13.91
C ASP A 135 5.86 4.79 -13.42
N ALA A 136 6.21 3.65 -12.80
CA ALA A 136 7.53 3.40 -12.22
C ALA A 136 8.66 3.18 -13.26
N SER A 137 8.38 3.12 -14.56
CA SER A 137 9.40 3.07 -15.61
C SER A 137 9.98 4.45 -15.94
N GLY A 138 9.31 5.51 -15.52
CA GLY A 138 9.78 6.89 -15.68
C GLY A 138 11.07 7.19 -14.90
N PRO A 139 11.81 8.26 -15.25
CA PRO A 139 13.03 8.64 -14.54
C PRO A 139 12.79 8.87 -13.03
N ALA A 140 13.61 8.26 -12.18
CA ALA A 140 13.56 8.47 -10.75
C ALA A 140 14.11 9.87 -10.40
N ILE A 141 13.24 10.74 -9.90
CA ILE A 141 13.56 12.14 -9.54
C ILE A 141 13.68 12.35 -8.03
N GLY A 142 13.27 11.39 -7.21
CA GLY A 142 13.48 11.44 -5.77
C GLY A 142 13.30 10.10 -5.08
N GLN A 143 13.85 9.96 -3.88
CA GLN A 143 13.75 8.75 -3.07
C GLN A 143 13.59 9.11 -1.59
N GLY A 144 12.98 8.22 -0.83
CA GLY A 144 12.80 8.43 0.59
C GLY A 144 12.15 7.27 1.31
N ILE A 145 11.85 7.50 2.58
CA ILE A 145 11.23 6.52 3.46
C ILE A 145 10.08 7.20 4.18
N LEU A 146 8.86 6.67 4.00
CA LEU A 146 7.71 7.06 4.79
C LEU A 146 7.50 6.05 5.91
N ARG A 147 7.02 6.53 7.05
CA ARG A 147 6.68 5.68 8.19
C ARG A 147 5.23 5.84 8.59
N LEU A 148 4.62 4.72 8.95
CA LEU A 148 3.35 4.66 9.65
C LEU A 148 3.61 4.61 11.16
N GLY A 149 3.26 5.66 11.90
CA GLY A 149 3.39 5.66 13.35
C GLY A 149 2.46 4.64 14.02
N ILE A 150 2.81 4.17 15.22
CA ILE A 150 2.05 3.14 15.97
C ILE A 150 0.60 3.55 16.21
N LEU A 151 0.39 4.79 16.64
CA LEU A 151 -0.95 5.34 16.84
C LEU A 151 -1.73 5.47 15.52
N ALA A 152 -1.05 5.73 14.41
CA ALA A 152 -1.66 5.80 13.09
C ALA A 152 -2.07 4.41 12.60
N LEU A 153 -1.29 3.36 12.88
CA LEU A 153 -1.65 1.97 12.60
C LEU A 153 -2.90 1.53 13.37
N LEU A 154 -2.99 1.85 14.67
CA LEU A 154 -4.20 1.56 15.46
C LEU A 154 -5.42 2.31 14.91
N LYS A 155 -5.27 3.60 14.57
CA LYS A 155 -6.34 4.38 13.93
C LYS A 155 -6.75 3.78 12.59
N MET A 156 -5.80 3.35 11.76
CA MET A 156 -6.07 2.67 10.49
C MET A 156 -6.90 1.41 10.72
N ALA A 157 -6.52 0.56 11.68
CA ALA A 157 -7.28 -0.65 12.00
C ALA A 157 -8.75 -0.33 12.37
N LEU A 158 -8.99 0.77 13.09
CA LEU A 158 -10.34 1.26 13.41
C LEU A 158 -11.11 1.82 12.21
N THR A 159 -10.43 2.12 11.09
CA THR A 159 -11.08 2.57 9.86
C THR A 159 -11.53 1.41 8.96
N LEU A 160 -11.13 0.18 9.27
CA LEU A 160 -11.50 -1.00 8.50
C LEU A 160 -13.01 -1.21 8.55
N ARG A 161 -13.64 -1.21 7.37
CA ARG A 161 -15.07 -1.36 7.20
C ARG A 161 -15.37 -2.25 6.01
N ALA A 162 -16.48 -2.98 6.08
CA ALA A 162 -17.00 -3.71 4.94
C ALA A 162 -17.61 -2.76 3.91
N THR A 163 -17.48 -3.11 2.63
CA THR A 163 -18.12 -2.41 1.51
C THR A 163 -19.02 -3.37 0.76
N ASN A 164 -20.12 -2.88 0.18
CA ASN A 164 -21.00 -3.67 -0.69
C ASN A 164 -21.51 -4.98 -0.06
N ALA A 165 -21.64 -5.01 1.27
CA ALA A 165 -22.20 -6.15 1.96
C ALA A 165 -23.73 -6.08 1.90
N GLY A 166 -24.37 -6.99 1.15
CA GLY A 166 -25.83 -7.07 1.06
C GLY A 166 -26.55 -7.40 2.38
N SER A 167 -25.82 -7.58 3.48
CA SER A 167 -26.33 -7.77 4.84
C SER A 167 -25.27 -7.45 5.90
N MET A 168 -25.69 -7.20 7.13
CA MET A 168 -24.78 -6.97 8.27
C MET A 168 -23.86 -8.19 8.51
N GLY A 169 -24.40 -9.40 8.41
CA GLY A 169 -23.62 -10.63 8.52
C GLY A 169 -22.58 -10.78 7.40
N GLY A 170 -22.94 -10.40 6.17
CA GLY A 170 -22.00 -10.35 5.04
C GLY A 170 -20.84 -9.37 5.27
N GLY A 171 -21.12 -8.24 5.94
CA GLY A 171 -20.10 -7.24 6.26
C GLY A 171 -19.09 -7.75 7.29
N ILE A 172 -19.58 -8.34 8.39
CA ILE A 172 -18.72 -8.97 9.40
C ILE A 172 -17.87 -10.07 8.76
N ALA A 173 -18.47 -10.91 7.92
CA ALA A 173 -17.75 -11.97 7.22
C ALA A 173 -16.63 -11.43 6.30
N ALA A 174 -16.86 -10.31 5.59
CA ALA A 174 -15.86 -9.70 4.73
C ALA A 174 -14.66 -9.16 5.53
N VAL A 175 -14.93 -8.45 6.63
CA VAL A 175 -13.88 -7.94 7.53
C VAL A 175 -13.11 -9.10 8.18
N ALA A 176 -13.82 -10.13 8.66
CA ALA A 176 -13.19 -11.31 9.26
C ALA A 176 -12.32 -12.08 8.23
N CYS A 177 -12.78 -12.18 6.97
CA CYS A 177 -12.01 -12.80 5.90
C CYS A 177 -10.70 -12.04 5.63
N PHE A 178 -10.75 -10.70 5.57
CA PHE A 178 -9.57 -9.86 5.42
C PHE A 178 -8.59 -10.01 6.58
N LEU A 179 -9.07 -9.90 7.83
CA LEU A 179 -8.23 -10.04 9.02
C LEU A 179 -7.61 -11.43 9.14
N GLY A 180 -8.39 -12.47 8.85
CA GLY A 180 -7.91 -13.86 8.84
C GLY A 180 -6.84 -14.10 7.78
N PHE A 181 -7.02 -13.55 6.57
CA PHE A 181 -6.02 -13.58 5.51
C PHE A 181 -4.72 -12.88 5.96
N PHE A 182 -4.82 -11.65 6.47
CA PHE A 182 -3.66 -10.89 6.91
C PHE A 182 -2.89 -11.60 8.03
N ALA A 183 -3.59 -12.10 9.06
CA ALA A 183 -2.99 -12.84 10.15
C ALA A 183 -2.31 -14.14 9.67
N LYS A 184 -2.95 -14.87 8.75
CA LYS A 184 -2.39 -16.08 8.15
C LYS A 184 -1.06 -15.80 7.43
N GLU A 185 -0.99 -14.73 6.63
CA GLU A 185 0.25 -14.38 5.92
C GLU A 185 1.35 -13.88 6.87
N LEU A 186 1.00 -13.20 7.97
CA LEU A 186 1.97 -12.87 9.03
C LEU A 186 2.52 -14.13 9.72
N VAL A 187 1.66 -15.07 10.11
CA VAL A 187 2.07 -16.36 10.69
C VAL A 187 2.97 -17.10 9.70
N ARG A 188 2.60 -17.14 8.42
CA ARG A 188 3.41 -17.78 7.38
C ARG A 188 4.81 -17.16 7.28
N THR A 189 4.89 -15.83 7.27
CA THR A 189 6.13 -15.10 7.02
C THR A 189 7.07 -15.12 8.23
N TYR A 190 6.55 -14.90 9.44
CA TYR A 190 7.38 -14.69 10.63
C TYR A 190 7.46 -15.91 11.56
N ILE A 191 6.45 -16.78 11.55
CA ILE A 191 6.42 -17.98 12.42
C ILE A 191 6.83 -19.22 11.63
N LEU A 192 6.17 -19.47 10.49
CA LEU A 192 6.46 -20.64 9.66
C LEU A 192 7.68 -20.43 8.75
N GLN A 193 8.04 -19.17 8.47
CA GLN A 193 9.13 -18.77 7.56
C GLN A 193 9.06 -19.49 6.20
N LYS A 194 7.84 -19.72 5.70
CA LYS A 194 7.60 -20.42 4.44
C LYS A 194 7.54 -19.43 3.27
N PRO A 195 8.36 -19.62 2.22
CA PRO A 195 8.27 -18.85 0.98
C PRO A 195 6.85 -18.84 0.40
N LEU A 196 6.50 -17.80 -0.38
CA LEU A 196 5.28 -17.83 -1.21
C LEU A 196 5.30 -19.07 -2.12
N PRO A 197 4.13 -19.66 -2.43
CA PRO A 197 4.08 -20.70 -3.45
C PRO A 197 4.52 -20.04 -4.77
N SER A 198 5.39 -20.71 -5.53
CA SER A 198 5.79 -20.26 -6.85
C SER A 198 4.52 -20.03 -7.70
N ALA A 199 4.35 -18.82 -8.24
CA ALA A 199 3.35 -18.61 -9.28
C ALA A 199 3.73 -19.52 -10.45
N SER A 200 2.91 -20.55 -10.70
CA SER A 200 3.03 -21.45 -11.84
C SER A 200 2.31 -20.85 -13.03
#